data_AF-A0A949LHE4-F1
#
_entry.id   AF-A0A949LHE4-F1
#
_cell.length_a   1.000
_cell.length_b   1.000
_cell.length_c   1.000
_cell.angle_alpha   90.00
_cell.angle_beta   90.00
_cell.angle_gamma   90.00
#
_symmetry.space_group_name_H-M   'P 1'
#
loop_
_entity.id
_entity.type
_entity.pdbx_description
1 polymer ?
#
loop_
_entity_poly.entity_id
_entity_poly.type
_entity_poly.pdbx_seq_one_letter_code
_entity_poly.pdbx_strand_id
1 'polypeptide(L)'
;MLKKWVTGALLCAHLCVFALEINQASEAELDSIKGMGPAMTRKVLNARTEKPFINWKDLMSRVAGIGKAKAQHFSEQGVLVNGLSFKP
;
A
#
# COMPACT_ATOMS: atom_id res chain seq x y z
N MET A 1 -10.84 -48.72 -21.59
CA MET A 1 -11.72 -48.20 -20.52
C MET A 1 -10.87 -47.31 -19.62
N LEU A 2 -11.07 -45.99 -19.67
CA LEU A 2 -10.15 -44.98 -19.11
C LEU A 2 -10.78 -44.33 -17.86
N LYS A 3 -10.33 -44.71 -16.66
CA LYS A 3 -10.74 -44.04 -15.41
C LYS A 3 -9.89 -42.80 -15.20
N LYS A 4 -10.46 -41.63 -15.49
CA LYS A 4 -9.89 -40.31 -15.19
C LYS A 4 -10.08 -40.01 -13.70
N TRP A 5 -8.99 -40.03 -12.94
CA TRP A 5 -8.92 -39.39 -11.63
C TRP A 5 -8.45 -37.96 -11.85
N VAL A 6 -9.35 -36.99 -11.74
CA VAL A 6 -8.98 -35.57 -11.71
C VAL A 6 -8.86 -35.18 -10.25
N THR A 7 -7.65 -35.28 -9.73
CA THR A 7 -7.28 -34.73 -8.42
C THR A 7 -7.19 -33.22 -8.59
N GLY A 8 -8.16 -32.48 -8.04
CA GLY A 8 -8.15 -31.02 -8.03
C GLY A 8 -7.04 -30.52 -7.11
N ALA A 9 -5.96 -30.00 -7.69
CA ALA A 9 -4.91 -29.29 -6.96
C ALA A 9 -5.41 -27.88 -6.63
N LEU A 10 -5.82 -27.67 -5.37
CA LEU A 10 -6.10 -26.33 -4.83
C LEU A 10 -4.76 -25.60 -4.68
N LEU A 11 -4.42 -24.74 -5.65
CA LEU A 11 -3.25 -23.87 -5.56
C LEU A 11 -3.54 -22.78 -4.51
N CYS A 12 -3.04 -22.96 -3.29
CA CYS A 12 -2.96 -21.88 -2.31
C CYS A 12 -1.94 -20.84 -2.80
N ALA A 13 -2.40 -19.83 -3.54
CA ALA A 13 -1.59 -18.67 -3.86
C ALA A 13 -1.25 -17.93 -2.56
N HIS A 14 0.01 -18.02 -2.14
CA HIS A 14 0.51 -17.28 -0.99
C HIS A 14 0.51 -15.79 -1.37
N LEU A 15 -0.34 -15.00 -0.73
CA LEU A 15 -0.27 -13.54 -0.82
C LEU A 15 1.00 -13.09 -0.10
N CYS A 16 2.11 -12.95 -0.83
CA CYS A 16 3.27 -12.23 -0.30
C CYS A 16 2.86 -10.78 -0.07
N VAL A 17 2.74 -10.38 1.20
CA VAL A 17 2.63 -8.97 1.57
C VAL A 17 3.99 -8.34 1.31
N PHE A 18 4.18 -7.79 0.11
CA PHE A 18 5.37 -7.04 -0.21
C PHE A 18 5.28 -5.68 0.48
N ALA A 19 6.37 -5.27 1.14
CA ALA A 19 6.46 -3.94 1.71
C ALA A 19 6.42 -2.91 0.58
N LEU A 20 5.46 -1.99 0.61
CA LEU A 20 5.27 -0.98 -0.41
C LEU A 20 5.86 0.35 0.06
N GLU A 21 6.97 0.76 -0.53
CA GLU A 21 7.57 2.05 -0.19
C GLU A 21 6.85 3.20 -0.90
N ILE A 22 6.20 4.08 -0.12
CA ILE A 22 5.32 5.12 -0.68
C ILE A 22 6.06 6.11 -1.57
N ASN A 23 7.35 6.36 -1.33
CA ASN A 23 8.15 7.26 -2.16
C ASN A 23 8.48 6.66 -3.54
N GLN A 24 8.33 5.36 -3.72
CA GLN A 24 8.67 4.63 -4.95
C GLN A 24 7.44 4.02 -5.63
N ALA A 25 6.33 3.89 -4.92
CA ALA A 25 5.09 3.29 -5.42
C ALA A 25 4.57 4.00 -6.68
N SER A 26 4.16 3.21 -7.66
CA SER A 26 3.40 3.64 -8.83
C SER A 26 1.97 4.07 -8.45
N GLU A 27 1.29 4.77 -9.36
CA GLU A 27 -0.12 5.14 -9.17
C GLU A 27 -1.01 3.90 -8.94
N ALA A 28 -0.80 2.83 -9.72
CA ALA A 28 -1.57 1.60 -9.60
C ALA A 28 -1.34 0.89 -8.25
N GLU A 29 -0.10 0.86 -7.75
CA GLU A 29 0.20 0.29 -6.44
C GLU A 29 -0.45 1.10 -5.31
N LEU A 30 -0.39 2.43 -5.39
CA LEU A 30 -1.06 3.31 -4.42
C LEU A 30 -2.58 3.12 -4.44
N ASP A 31 -3.19 3.06 -5.63
CA ASP A 31 -4.63 2.82 -5.80
C ASP A 31 -5.07 1.45 -5.30
N SER A 32 -4.18 0.45 -5.32
CA SER A 32 -4.46 -0.88 -4.79
C SER A 32 -4.54 -0.94 -3.26
N ILE A 33 -4.03 0.09 -2.54
CA ILE A 33 -4.09 0.16 -1.08
C ILE A 33 -5.55 0.36 -0.66
N LYS A 34 -6.08 -0.60 0.11
CA LYS A 34 -7.46 -0.54 0.62
C LYS A 34 -7.65 0.73 1.45
N GLY A 35 -8.58 1.58 1.01
CA GLY A 35 -8.93 2.83 1.69
C GLY A 35 -8.16 4.08 1.23
N MET A 36 -7.22 3.96 0.29
CA MET A 36 -6.58 5.11 -0.36
C MET A 36 -7.47 5.65 -1.49
N GLY A 37 -7.61 4.88 -2.57
CA GLY A 37 -8.41 5.20 -3.75
C GLY A 37 -7.88 6.40 -4.58
N PRO A 38 -8.41 6.59 -5.81
CA PRO A 38 -7.81 7.49 -6.82
C PRO A 38 -7.65 8.94 -6.38
N ALA A 39 -8.59 9.43 -5.55
CA ALA A 39 -8.53 10.80 -5.06
C ALA A 39 -7.39 11.03 -4.05
N MET A 40 -7.10 10.05 -3.18
CA MET A 40 -6.00 10.15 -2.23
C MET A 40 -4.67 9.88 -2.93
N THR A 41 -4.62 8.90 -3.84
CA THR A 41 -3.44 8.60 -4.65
C THR A 41 -2.94 9.84 -5.39
N ARG A 42 -3.82 10.58 -6.07
CA ARG A 42 -3.44 11.87 -6.69
C ARG A 42 -2.84 12.86 -5.70
N LYS A 43 -3.39 12.97 -4.48
CA LYS A 43 -2.82 13.87 -3.45
C LYS A 43 -1.43 13.42 -3.01
N VAL A 44 -1.22 12.11 -2.83
CA VAL A 44 0.08 11.53 -2.49
C VAL A 44 1.09 11.81 -3.59
N LEU A 45 0.73 11.52 -4.85
CA LEU A 45 1.59 11.76 -6.01
C LEU A 45 1.94 13.24 -6.16
N ASN A 46 0.94 14.14 -6.03
CA ASN A 46 1.15 15.58 -6.11
C ASN A 46 2.05 16.09 -5.00
N ALA A 47 1.87 15.65 -3.75
CA ALA A 47 2.79 16.04 -2.68
C ALA A 47 4.21 15.49 -2.94
N ARG A 48 4.33 14.27 -3.48
CA ARG A 48 5.62 13.66 -3.78
C ARG A 48 6.41 14.41 -4.87
N THR A 49 5.76 15.15 -5.77
CA THR A 49 6.46 15.93 -6.82
C THR A 49 7.30 17.07 -6.25
N GLU A 50 6.91 17.65 -5.12
CA GLU A 50 7.69 18.71 -4.47
C GLU A 50 8.97 18.14 -3.82
N LYS A 51 8.82 17.02 -3.12
CA LYS A 51 9.91 16.26 -2.47
C LYS A 51 9.41 14.93 -1.91
N PRO A 52 10.27 13.90 -1.81
CA PRO A 52 9.96 12.66 -1.10
C PRO A 52 9.52 12.91 0.34
N PHE A 53 8.62 12.06 0.85
CA PHE A 53 8.22 12.11 2.25
C PHE A 53 9.37 11.67 3.14
N ILE A 54 9.61 12.41 4.22
CA ILE A 54 10.71 12.10 5.15
C ILE A 54 10.27 11.04 6.17
N ASN A 55 9.02 11.11 6.62
CA ASN A 55 8.42 10.20 7.58
C ASN A 55 6.88 10.30 7.54
N TRP A 56 6.20 9.50 8.35
CA TRP A 56 4.74 9.51 8.44
C TRP A 56 4.13 10.84 8.88
N LYS A 57 4.80 11.61 9.75
CA LYS A 57 4.31 12.92 10.18
C LYS A 57 4.31 13.90 9.00
N ASP A 58 5.37 13.88 8.19
CA ASP A 58 5.46 14.67 6.96
C ASP A 58 4.36 14.28 5.96
N LEU A 59 4.18 12.97 5.71
CA LEU A 59 3.09 12.46 4.87
C LEU A 59 1.72 12.95 5.33
N MET A 60 1.39 12.79 6.62
CA MET A 60 0.12 13.23 7.19
C MET A 60 -0.08 14.74 7.11
N SER A 61 0.99 15.53 7.28
CA SER A 61 0.91 16.99 7.20
C SER A 61 0.68 17.50 5.77
N ARG A 62 1.12 16.76 4.76
CA ARG A 62 1.10 17.19 3.35
C ARG A 62 -0.07 16.60 2.57
N VAL A 63 -0.59 15.45 2.99
CA VAL A 63 -1.67 14.76 2.30
C VAL A 63 -2.97 14.83 3.10
N ALA A 64 -3.78 15.84 2.79
CA ALA A 64 -5.07 16.06 3.44
C ALA A 64 -5.99 14.82 3.34
N GLY A 65 -6.37 14.31 4.51
CA GLY A 65 -7.21 13.11 4.66
C GLY A 65 -6.45 11.87 5.12
N ILE A 66 -5.12 11.90 5.21
CA ILE A 66 -4.32 10.89 5.91
C ILE A 66 -4.06 11.38 7.35
N GLY A 67 -4.92 10.97 8.28
CA GLY A 67 -4.68 11.12 9.72
C GLY A 67 -4.15 9.83 10.35
N LYS A 68 -3.95 9.82 11.68
CA LYS A 68 -3.39 8.68 12.43
C LYS A 68 -4.04 7.34 12.09
N ALA A 69 -5.38 7.29 12.03
CA ALA A 69 -6.12 6.06 11.75
C ALA A 69 -5.80 5.49 10.36
N LYS A 70 -5.68 6.35 9.33
CA LYS A 70 -5.29 5.90 7.99
C LYS A 70 -3.80 5.58 7.89
N ALA A 71 -2.93 6.35 8.55
CA ALA A 71 -1.51 6.04 8.61
C ALA A 71 -1.27 4.65 9.22
N GLN A 72 -1.96 4.35 10.33
CA GLN A 72 -1.96 3.02 10.92
C GLN A 72 -2.48 1.97 9.95
N HIS A 73 -3.67 2.17 9.37
CA HIS A 73 -4.26 1.19 8.46
C HIS A 73 -3.42 0.91 7.21
N PHE A 74 -2.74 1.93 6.66
CA PHE A 74 -1.85 1.76 5.51
C PHE A 74 -0.56 1.05 5.93
N SER A 75 0.01 1.38 7.09
CA SER A 75 1.19 0.69 7.61
C SER A 75 0.92 -0.79 7.92
N GLU A 76 -0.28 -1.13 8.41
CA GLU A 76 -0.71 -2.52 8.64
C GLU A 76 -0.84 -3.30 7.32
N GLN A 77 -1.09 -2.62 6.20
CA GLN A 77 -1.08 -3.19 4.85
C GLN A 77 0.34 -3.27 4.24
N GLY A 78 1.38 -2.94 4.99
CA GLY A 78 2.77 -3.00 4.53
C GLY A 78 3.27 -1.74 3.83
N VAL A 79 2.53 -0.64 3.87
CA VAL A 79 3.04 0.65 3.37
C VAL A 79 4.13 1.15 4.31
N LEU A 80 5.23 1.62 3.74
CA LEU A 80 6.35 2.22 4.45
C LEU A 80 6.59 3.65 3.99
N VAL A 81 7.28 4.43 4.83
CA VAL A 81 7.88 5.71 4.46
C VAL A 81 9.36 5.65 4.77
N ASN A 82 10.21 5.62 3.76
CA ASN A 82 11.65 5.38 3.88
C ASN A 82 11.98 4.12 4.72
N GLY A 83 11.23 3.05 4.48
CA GLY A 83 11.43 1.79 5.20
C GLY A 83 10.84 1.75 6.62
N LEU A 84 10.19 2.83 7.08
CA LEU A 84 9.60 2.90 8.42
C LEU A 84 8.10 2.63 8.38
N SER A 85 7.65 1.71 9.25
CA SER A 85 6.23 1.55 9.59
C SER A 85 5.74 2.68 10.49
N PHE A 86 4.44 2.95 10.47
CA PHE A 86 3.83 3.96 11.34
C PHE A 86 3.85 3.49 12.80
N LYS A 87 4.22 4.38 13.71
CA LYS A 87 4.11 4.20 15.16
C LYS A 87 3.23 5.34 15.71
N PRO A 88 2.08 5.03 16.35
CA PRO A 88 1.08 6.02 16.77
C PRO A 88 1.53 7.12 17.74
#